data_AF-A0A2G6MVN5-F1
#
_entry.id   AF-A0A2G6MVN5-F1
#
_cell.length_a   1.000
_cell.length_b   1.000
_cell.length_c   1.000
_cell.angle_alpha   90.00
_cell.angle_beta   90.00
_cell.angle_gamma   90.00
#
_symmetry.space_group_name_H-M   'P 1'
#
loop_
_entity.id
_entity.type
_entity.pdbx_description
1 polymer ?
#
loop_
_entity_poly.entity_id
_entity_poly.type
_entity_poly.pdbx_seq_one_letter_code
_entity_poly.pdbx_strand_id
1 'polypeptide(L)'
;MDYLLIGFLGGLLVALVGWGVGKFSRRGRGGGREPSVVSRESFITSMKAMGELNAFRIMTKEVITASDHWLGQFGQKYLKWLLSEQRITLVIEFDVDFRYDLNDPQFSIQRRDEGDFLVTMPPCRHEVRIRDMHI
;
A
#
# COMPACT_ATOMS: atom_id res chain seq x y z
N MET A 1 -11.03 -61.11 -25.38
CA MET A 1 -10.08 -60.01 -25.73
C MET A 1 -10.84 -58.76 -26.17
N ASP A 2 -12.11 -58.86 -26.57
CA ASP A 2 -12.86 -57.76 -27.18
C ASP A 2 -13.33 -56.70 -26.18
N TYR A 3 -13.71 -57.08 -24.96
CA TYR A 3 -14.16 -56.13 -23.92
C TYR A 3 -13.03 -55.21 -23.41
N LEU A 4 -11.78 -55.68 -23.44
CA LEU A 4 -10.61 -54.86 -23.09
C LEU A 4 -10.33 -53.81 -24.17
N LEU A 5 -10.47 -54.17 -25.45
CA LEU A 5 -10.31 -53.25 -26.57
C LEU A 5 -11.42 -52.20 -26.62
N ILE A 6 -12.66 -52.59 -26.32
CA ILE A 6 -13.81 -51.66 -26.25
C ILE A 6 -13.64 -50.68 -25.08
N GLY A 7 -13.20 -51.16 -23.91
CA GLY A 7 -12.90 -50.29 -22.77
C GLY A 7 -11.76 -49.30 -23.06
N PHE A 8 -10.72 -49.75 -23.76
CA PHE A 8 -9.59 -48.90 -24.14
C PHE A 8 -9.98 -47.84 -25.18
N LEU A 9 -10.75 -48.22 -26.21
CA LEU A 9 -11.26 -47.28 -27.21
C LEU A 9 -12.23 -46.27 -26.61
N GLY A 10 -13.11 -46.70 -25.70
CA GLY A 10 -14.01 -45.80 -24.97
C GLY A 10 -13.27 -44.79 -24.11
N GLY A 11 -12.27 -45.25 -23.34
CA GLY A 11 -11.42 -44.37 -22.52
C GLY A 11 -10.63 -43.36 -23.36
N LEU A 12 -10.09 -43.79 -24.51
CA LEU A 12 -9.35 -42.91 -25.41
C LEU A 12 -10.24 -41.84 -26.06
N LEU A 13 -11.48 -42.19 -26.41
CA LEU A 13 -12.46 -41.24 -26.93
C LEU A 13 -12.82 -40.16 -25.91
N VAL A 14 -13.07 -40.55 -24.65
CA VAL A 14 -13.36 -39.60 -23.56
C VAL A 14 -12.18 -38.68 -23.29
N ALA A 15 -10.94 -39.22 -23.31
CA ALA A 15 -9.73 -38.42 -23.13
C ALA A 15 -9.53 -37.40 -24.27
N LEU A 16 -9.77 -37.79 -25.52
CA LEU A 16 -9.66 -36.90 -26.68
C LEU A 16 -10.71 -35.78 -26.66
N VAL A 17 -11.95 -36.11 -26.29
CA VAL A 17 -13.02 -35.11 -26.15
C VAL A 17 -12.72 -34.14 -25.01
N GLY A 18 -12.31 -34.64 -23.83
CA GLY A 18 -11.90 -33.82 -22.70
C GLY A 18 -10.72 -32.91 -23.02
N TRP A 19 -9.73 -33.41 -23.76
CA TRP A 19 -8.59 -32.62 -24.22
C TRP A 19 -9.00 -31.57 -25.26
N GLY A 20 -9.86 -31.92 -26.22
CA GLY A 20 -10.37 -31.00 -27.22
C GLY A 20 -11.15 -29.83 -26.61
N VAL A 21 -12.10 -30.13 -25.72
CA VAL A 21 -12.90 -29.11 -25.01
C VAL A 21 -12.02 -28.28 -24.08
N GLY A 22 -11.10 -28.91 -23.33
CA GLY A 22 -10.16 -28.22 -22.46
C GLY A 22 -9.23 -27.28 -23.24
N LYS A 23 -8.72 -27.71 -24.39
CA LYS A 23 -7.86 -26.89 -25.26
C LYS A 23 -8.62 -25.78 -25.95
N PHE A 24 -9.88 -26.01 -26.35
CA PHE A 24 -10.72 -24.98 -26.97
C PHE A 24 -11.16 -23.92 -25.96
N SER A 25 -11.58 -24.32 -24.76
CA SER A 25 -11.90 -23.41 -23.64
C SER A 25 -10.68 -22.60 -23.18
N ARG A 26 -9.50 -23.22 -23.14
CA ARG A 26 -8.23 -22.51 -22.84
C ARG A 26 -7.76 -21.63 -23.99
N ARG A 27 -8.10 -21.93 -25.25
CA ARG A 27 -7.85 -21.03 -26.40
C ARG A 27 -8.75 -19.79 -26.37
N GLY A 28 -10.00 -19.89 -25.90
CA GLY A 28 -10.88 -18.74 -25.68
C GLY A 28 -10.48 -17.85 -24.49
N ARG A 29 -9.83 -18.41 -23.47
CA ARG A 29 -9.25 -17.66 -22.32
C ARG A 29 -7.80 -17.20 -22.54
N GLY A 30 -7.18 -17.63 -23.64
CA GLY A 30 -5.85 -17.22 -24.09
C GLY A 30 -5.89 -16.16 -25.19
N GLY A 31 -7.04 -15.50 -25.40
CA GLY A 31 -7.06 -14.19 -26.03
C GLY A 31 -6.15 -13.32 -25.20
N GLY A 32 -4.98 -12.99 -25.75
CA GLY A 32 -4.02 -12.13 -25.10
C GLY A 32 -4.79 -10.97 -24.51
N ARG A 33 -4.68 -10.77 -23.20
CA ARG A 33 -4.59 -9.41 -22.71
C ARG A 33 -3.47 -8.81 -23.54
N GLU A 34 -3.82 -8.19 -24.66
CA GLU A 34 -3.01 -7.12 -25.21
C GLU A 34 -2.55 -6.35 -23.97
N PRO A 35 -1.23 -6.19 -23.77
CA PRO A 35 -0.78 -5.37 -22.67
C PRO A 35 -1.58 -4.10 -22.86
N SER A 36 -2.47 -3.82 -21.91
CA SER A 36 -3.28 -2.62 -21.96
C SER A 36 -2.23 -1.55 -22.15
N VAL A 37 -2.12 -1.04 -23.37
CA VAL A 37 -1.45 0.20 -23.63
C VAL A 37 -2.32 1.08 -22.79
N VAL A 38 -1.85 1.32 -21.56
CA VAL A 38 -2.43 2.26 -20.62
C VAL A 38 -2.34 3.53 -21.42
N SER A 39 -3.41 3.77 -22.19
CA SER A 39 -3.53 4.92 -23.05
C SER A 39 -3.29 6.04 -22.09
N ARG A 40 -2.27 6.86 -22.33
CA ARG A 40 -1.78 7.82 -21.34
C ARG A 40 -2.91 8.74 -20.85
N GLU A 41 -3.93 8.88 -21.69
CA GLU A 41 -5.22 9.51 -21.42
C GLU A 41 -6.06 8.80 -20.34
N SER A 42 -6.07 7.47 -20.28
CA SER A 42 -6.71 6.69 -19.21
C SER A 42 -5.97 6.84 -17.88
N PHE A 43 -4.63 6.87 -17.88
CA PHE A 43 -3.86 7.13 -16.65
C PHE A 43 -4.11 8.55 -16.10
N ILE A 44 -4.13 9.54 -16.98
CA ILE A 44 -4.43 10.93 -16.64
C ILE A 44 -5.87 11.09 -16.12
N THR A 45 -6.83 10.43 -16.77
CA THR A 45 -8.23 10.44 -16.35
C THR A 45 -8.40 9.71 -15.01
N SER A 46 -7.72 8.58 -14.81
CA SER A 46 -7.70 7.85 -13.54
C SER A 46 -7.06 8.66 -12.42
N MET A 47 -5.97 9.41 -12.67
CA MET A 47 -5.39 10.31 -11.67
C MET A 47 -6.38 11.40 -11.24
N LYS A 48 -7.03 12.08 -12.19
CA LYS A 48 -8.07 13.08 -11.86
C LYS A 48 -9.24 12.50 -11.06
N ALA A 49 -9.56 11.22 -11.25
CA ALA A 49 -10.65 10.56 -10.55
C ALA A 49 -10.32 10.14 -9.10
N MET A 50 -9.06 10.12 -8.70
CA MET A 50 -8.65 9.63 -7.37
C MET A 50 -8.86 10.64 -6.23
N GLY A 51 -9.06 11.94 -6.54
CA GLY A 51 -9.35 12.99 -5.57
C GLY A 51 -8.17 13.37 -4.67
N GLU A 52 -7.49 12.41 -4.06
CA GLU A 52 -6.28 12.60 -3.27
C GLU A 52 -5.17 11.62 -3.71
N LEU A 53 -3.94 12.11 -3.76
CA LEU A 53 -2.74 11.30 -3.99
C LEU A 53 -1.88 11.28 -2.74
N ASN A 54 -1.76 10.12 -2.08
CA ASN A 54 -0.81 9.93 -1.00
C ASN A 54 0.60 9.72 -1.59
N ALA A 55 1.49 10.66 -1.33
CA ALA A 55 2.83 10.68 -1.89
C ALA A 55 3.83 9.94 -1.01
N PHE A 56 3.72 10.11 0.30
CA PHE A 56 4.68 9.54 1.23
C PHE A 56 4.08 9.39 2.63
N ARG A 57 4.46 8.31 3.32
CA ARG A 57 4.05 8.04 4.70
C ARG A 57 5.26 7.67 5.53
N ILE A 58 5.49 8.41 6.61
CA ILE A 58 6.60 8.20 7.54
C ILE A 58 6.05 7.66 8.86
N MET A 59 6.59 6.52 9.29
CA MET A 59 6.41 6.02 10.65
C MET A 59 7.67 6.34 11.43
N THR A 60 7.56 7.08 12.54
CA THR A 60 8.70 7.28 13.45
C THR A 60 8.31 6.96 14.89
N LYS A 61 9.26 6.45 15.67
CA LYS A 61 9.08 6.17 17.10
C LYS A 61 10.04 7.04 17.89
N GLU A 62 9.52 7.83 18.81
CA GLU A 62 10.30 8.68 19.70
C GLU A 62 10.19 8.14 21.12
N VAL A 63 11.34 7.99 21.79
CA VAL A 63 11.43 7.46 23.15
C VAL A 63 11.84 8.61 24.07
N ILE A 64 10.92 9.05 24.92
CA ILE A 64 11.16 10.09 25.92
C ILE A 64 11.37 9.41 27.27
N THR A 65 12.59 9.48 27.78
CA THR A 65 12.92 8.95 29.10
C THR A 65 12.94 10.10 30.12
N ALA A 66 11.89 10.21 30.93
CA ALA A 66 11.85 11.17 32.02
C ALA A 66 12.38 10.51 33.31
N SER A 67 13.44 11.08 33.88
CA SER A 67 14.08 10.60 35.11
C SER A 67 13.88 11.60 36.25
N ASP A 68 12.65 12.11 36.43
CA ASP A 68 12.45 13.19 37.40
C ASP A 68 12.23 12.65 38.81
N HIS A 69 13.17 12.97 39.69
CA HIS A 69 12.95 12.93 41.12
C HIS A 69 11.99 14.07 41.44
N TRP A 70 10.73 13.76 41.76
CA TRP A 70 9.66 14.72 42.08
C TRP A 70 10.09 15.83 43.09
N LEU A 71 11.14 15.61 43.88
CA LEU A 71 11.60 16.48 44.98
C LEU A 71 12.96 17.20 44.77
N GLY A 72 13.46 17.30 43.54
CA GLY A 72 14.71 18.04 43.24
C GLY A 72 15.96 17.52 44.00
N GLN A 73 16.97 18.37 44.22
CA GLN A 73 18.22 18.02 44.92
C GLN A 73 18.01 17.50 46.36
N PHE A 74 16.91 17.89 47.01
CA PHE A 74 16.57 17.48 48.38
C PHE A 74 16.06 16.03 48.41
N GLY A 75 15.22 15.63 47.45
CA GLY A 75 14.76 14.26 47.29
C GLY A 75 15.89 13.27 46.97
N GLN A 76 16.86 13.66 46.14
CA GLN A 76 18.02 12.83 45.79
C GLN A 76 18.87 12.39 47.00
N LYS A 77 18.96 13.25 48.04
CA LYS A 77 19.82 13.00 49.21
C LYS A 77 19.12 12.18 50.30
N TYR A 78 17.81 12.30 50.44
CA TYR A 78 17.06 11.72 51.57
C TYR A 78 16.06 10.61 51.18
N LEU A 79 15.59 10.56 49.92
CA LEU A 79 14.58 9.57 49.46
C LEU A 79 15.17 8.42 48.64
N LYS A 80 16.49 8.39 48.42
CA LYS A 80 17.19 7.36 47.63
C LYS A 80 16.95 5.92 48.13
N TRP A 81 16.67 5.76 49.42
CA TRP A 81 16.39 4.46 50.05
C TRP A 81 14.90 4.07 50.01
N LEU A 82 13.99 5.04 49.81
CA LEU A 82 12.54 4.83 49.94
C LEU A 82 11.81 4.76 48.60
N LEU A 83 12.31 5.45 47.58
CA LEU A 83 11.76 5.45 46.24
C LEU A 83 12.81 4.92 45.26
N SER A 84 12.55 3.72 44.75
CA SER A 84 13.23 3.19 43.57
C SER A 84 13.20 4.25 42.47
N GLU A 85 14.32 4.44 41.76
CA GLU A 85 14.43 5.29 40.58
C GLU A 85 13.44 4.81 39.51
N GLN A 86 12.17 5.23 39.60
CA GLN A 86 11.17 4.83 38.63
C GLN A 86 11.42 5.61 37.34
N ARG A 87 12.24 5.01 36.46
CA ARG A 87 12.48 5.50 35.10
C ARG A 87 11.22 5.23 34.29
N ILE A 88 10.46 6.27 34.02
CA ILE A 88 9.27 6.20 33.18
C ILE A 88 9.75 6.46 31.74
N THR A 89 9.55 5.48 30.86
CA THR A 89 9.93 5.56 29.46
C THR A 89 8.67 5.69 28.64
N LEU A 90 8.41 6.88 28.11
CA LEU A 90 7.27 7.12 27.23
C LEU A 90 7.71 6.85 25.79
N VAL A 91 7.06 5.90 25.11
CA VAL A 91 7.27 5.63 23.69
C VAL A 91 6.10 6.20 22.91
N ILE A 92 6.37 7.12 22.00
CA ILE A 92 5.38 7.76 21.14
C ILE A 92 5.62 7.33 19.69
N GLU A 93 4.58 6.83 19.04
CA GLU A 93 4.61 6.49 17.62
C GLU A 93 3.91 7.59 16.82
N PHE A 94 4.63 8.20 15.88
CA PHE A 94 4.10 9.20 14.96
C PHE A 94 3.94 8.64 13.56
N ASP A 95 2.86 9.06 12.93
CA ASP A 95 2.52 8.82 11.54
C ASP A 95 2.43 10.17 10.83
N VAL A 96 3.26 10.38 9.81
CA VAL A 96 3.26 11.60 9.00
C VAL A 96 2.87 11.24 7.57
N ASP A 97 1.68 11.68 7.17
CA ASP A 97 1.15 11.47 5.82
C ASP A 97 1.33 12.73 4.97
N PHE A 98 1.96 12.59 3.79
CA PHE A 98 2.13 13.64 2.79
C PHE A 98 1.17 13.39 1.62
N ARG A 99 0.19 14.28 1.45
CA ARG A 99 -0.89 14.14 0.46
C ARG A 99 -0.95 15.34 -0.48
N TYR A 100 -1.28 15.07 -1.74
CA TYR A 100 -1.66 16.08 -2.73
C TYR A 100 -3.17 15.98 -2.99
N ASP A 101 -3.87 17.10 -2.91
CA ASP A 101 -5.28 17.18 -3.28
C ASP A 101 -5.39 17.40 -4.79
N LEU A 102 -5.84 16.39 -5.54
CA LEU A 102 -5.94 16.46 -6.99
C LEU A 102 -7.21 17.21 -7.46
N ASN A 103 -8.11 17.57 -6.55
CA ASN A 103 -9.24 18.46 -6.83
C ASN A 103 -8.86 19.95 -6.71
N ASP A 104 -7.67 20.25 -6.19
CA ASP A 104 -7.19 21.62 -6.04
C ASP A 104 -7.08 22.29 -7.43
N PRO A 105 -7.61 23.51 -7.62
CA PRO A 105 -7.54 24.22 -8.90
C PRO A 105 -6.11 24.47 -9.41
N GLN A 106 -5.10 24.40 -8.53
CA GLN A 106 -3.69 24.49 -8.93
C GLN A 106 -3.20 23.24 -9.67
N PHE A 107 -3.87 22.10 -9.52
CA PHE A 107 -3.57 20.90 -10.28
C PHE A 107 -3.99 21.08 -11.75
N SER A 108 -3.01 21.08 -12.66
CA SER A 108 -3.28 21.20 -14.09
C SER A 108 -2.44 20.24 -14.92
N ILE A 109 -3.05 19.70 -15.96
CA ILE A 109 -2.38 18.83 -16.93
C ILE A 109 -2.58 19.50 -18.28
N GLN A 110 -1.49 20.01 -18.85
CA GLN A 110 -1.47 20.65 -20.16
C GLN A 110 -0.77 19.71 -21.14
N ARG A 111 -1.45 19.39 -22.25
CA ARG A 111 -0.82 18.64 -23.35
C ARG A 111 0.14 19.59 -24.06
N ARG A 112 1.43 19.24 -24.07
CA ARG A 112 2.43 19.81 -24.98
C ARG A 112 2.45 18.92 -26.24
N ASP A 113 3.12 19.36 -27.30
CA ASP A 113 3.08 18.69 -28.61
C ASP A 113 3.38 17.18 -28.57
N GLU A 114 3.01 16.49 -29.65
CA GLU A 114 3.18 15.05 -29.95
C GLU A 114 3.65 14.11 -28.81
N GLY A 115 2.83 14.01 -27.75
CA GLY A 115 2.97 13.00 -26.70
C GLY A 115 3.53 13.50 -25.37
N ASP A 116 3.89 14.78 -25.27
CA ASP A 116 4.39 15.40 -24.05
C ASP A 116 3.25 15.98 -23.20
N PHE A 117 3.37 15.85 -21.89
CA PHE A 117 2.41 16.39 -20.93
C PHE A 117 3.14 17.17 -19.84
N LEU A 118 2.72 18.42 -19.65
CA LEU A 118 3.14 19.23 -18.51
C LEU A 118 2.13 19.02 -17.39
N VAL A 119 2.57 18.36 -16.31
CA VAL A 119 1.77 18.17 -15.09
C VAL A 119 2.25 19.17 -14.04
N THR A 120 1.35 20.04 -13.61
CA THR A 120 1.56 20.97 -12.50
C THR A 120 0.90 20.39 -11.27
N MET A 121 1.70 20.05 -10.26
CA MET A 121 1.21 19.50 -9.00
C MET A 121 0.83 20.64 -8.03
N PRO A 122 -0.25 20.47 -7.24
CA PRO A 122 -0.64 21.39 -6.18
C PRO A 122 0.34 21.31 -4.98
N PRO A 123 0.29 22.24 -4.02
CA PRO A 123 1.14 22.19 -2.83
C PRO A 123 0.89 20.93 -2.01
N CYS A 124 1.98 20.33 -1.51
CA CYS A 124 1.90 19.15 -0.64
C CYS A 124 1.36 19.54 0.74
N ARG A 125 0.34 18.82 1.20
CA ARG A 125 -0.18 18.94 2.57
C ARG A 125 0.39 17.80 3.39
N HIS A 126 0.80 18.08 4.62
CA HIS A 126 1.24 17.06 5.56
C HIS A 126 0.32 17.05 6.78
N GLU A 127 -0.01 15.85 7.25
CA GLU A 127 -0.75 15.64 8.49
C GLU A 127 0.07 14.77 9.41
N VAL A 128 0.25 15.21 10.65
CA VAL A 128 0.97 14.46 11.69
C VAL A 128 -0.06 13.89 12.65
N ARG A 129 -0.02 12.58 12.84
CA ARG A 129 -0.91 11.84 13.75
C ARG A 129 -0.08 11.07 14.76
N ILE A 130 -0.55 11.03 16.00
CA ILE A 130 -0.03 10.13 17.01
C ILE A 130 -0.76 8.80 16.81
N ARG A 131 -0.01 7.76 16.46
CA ARG A 131 -0.53 6.42 16.20
C ARG A 131 -0.75 5.67 17.51
N ASP A 132 0.22 5.76 18.42
CA ASP A 132 0.19 5.05 19.70
C ASP A 132 1.08 5.75 20.73
N MET A 133 0.78 5.54 22.00
CA MET A 133 1.53 6.08 23.13
C MET A 133 1.47 5.08 24.30
N HIS A 134 2.63 4.56 24.71
CA HIS A 134 2.73 3.63 25.83
C HIS A 134 3.89 3.99 26.78
N ILE A 135 3.75 3.55 28.04
CA ILE A 135 4.63 3.83 29.19
C ILE A 135 5.32 2.53 29.64
#